data_AF-E9RWT7-F1
#
_entry.id   AF-E9RWT7-F1
#
_cell.length_a   1.000
_cell.length_b   1.000
_cell.length_c   1.000
_cell.angle_alpha   90.00
_cell.angle_beta   90.00
_cell.angle_gamma   90.00
#
_symmetry.space_group_name_H-M   'P 1'
#
loop_
_entity.id
_entity.type
_entity.pdbx_description
1 polymer ?
#
loop_
_entity_poly.entity_id
_entity_poly.type
_entity_poly.pdbx_seq_one_letter_code
_entity_poly.pdbx_strand_id
1 'polypeptide(L)'
;MLYQIHANCPEKYQYDISEVTANFKIENVINNFMKRNSIDSIIMDILNGEIPEYQRSVIPPLFRVHYAREINEAFRCRVQNLQETVKSRKMECIYITGSSQAGKTTLAKKIAEEKGLPYYISSSGTDFLGEYALEPCVILDDIRPSSINLSELLKLLDNNTVSAVKSRYKNKCLANCKLLIITTVLDIETFYHNVFSEEDEPMIQFKRRCGTHLRMNKERIYISRWDSLKKEYTEETEYLNDILDRYMPKEDQTEQDVINYVSETMPFLKQADESEKMHGFEIIDDLESPFK
;
A
#
# COMPACT_ATOMS: atom_id res chain seq x y z
N MET A 1 11.03 -36.63 -9.39
CA MET A 1 11.86 -37.43 -8.46
C MET A 1 11.06 -38.02 -7.31
N LEU A 2 10.28 -37.24 -6.55
CA LEU A 2 9.37 -37.80 -5.52
C LEU A 2 8.36 -38.79 -6.10
N TYR A 3 8.00 -38.63 -7.38
CA TYR A 3 7.20 -39.59 -8.13
C TYR A 3 7.85 -40.98 -8.25
N GLN A 4 9.19 -41.09 -8.29
CA GLN A 4 9.87 -42.39 -8.46
C GLN A 4 9.83 -43.25 -7.20
N ILE A 5 9.79 -42.63 -6.02
CA ILE A 5 9.57 -43.31 -4.73
C ILE A 5 8.14 -43.17 -4.21
N HIS A 6 7.26 -42.51 -4.98
CA HIS A 6 5.90 -42.12 -4.60
C HIS A 6 5.75 -41.28 -3.31
N ALA A 7 6.83 -40.66 -2.82
CA ALA A 7 6.82 -39.84 -1.60
C ALA A 7 5.92 -38.58 -1.67
N ASN A 8 5.42 -38.23 -2.86
CA ASN A 8 4.47 -37.13 -3.06
C ASN A 8 3.00 -37.58 -3.10
N CYS A 9 2.71 -38.88 -3.03
CA CYS A 9 1.36 -39.44 -3.11
C CYS A 9 1.23 -40.63 -2.15
N PRO A 10 0.74 -40.40 -0.91
CA PRO A 10 0.74 -41.41 0.16
C PRO A 10 -0.08 -42.66 -0.15
N GLU A 11 -1.03 -42.57 -1.09
CA GLU A 11 -1.94 -43.67 -1.44
C GLU A 11 -1.32 -44.70 -2.39
N LYS A 12 -0.10 -44.46 -2.89
CA LYS A 12 0.64 -45.41 -3.71
C LYS A 12 1.69 -46.17 -2.88
N TYR A 13 2.05 -47.35 -3.36
CA TYR A 13 3.14 -48.13 -2.79
C TYR A 13 4.45 -47.33 -2.79
N GLN A 14 5.07 -47.20 -1.62
CA GLN A 14 6.28 -46.41 -1.42
C GLN A 14 7.50 -47.30 -1.65
N TYR A 15 8.32 -46.95 -2.64
CA TYR A 15 9.54 -47.70 -2.97
C TYR A 15 10.71 -47.29 -2.08
N ASP A 16 11.54 -48.24 -1.69
CA ASP A 16 12.75 -47.97 -0.93
C ASP A 16 13.77 -47.22 -1.82
N ILE A 17 14.54 -46.31 -1.23
CA ILE A 17 15.54 -45.51 -1.96
C ILE A 17 16.60 -46.41 -2.60
N SER A 18 16.90 -47.56 -1.97
CA SER A 18 17.84 -48.56 -2.49
C SER A 18 17.35 -49.30 -3.74
N GLU A 19 16.04 -49.28 -4.01
CA GLU A 19 15.42 -49.94 -5.17
C GLU A 19 15.35 -49.03 -6.41
N VAL A 20 15.61 -47.73 -6.25
CA VAL A 20 15.55 -46.75 -7.35
C VAL A 20 16.96 -46.47 -7.88
N THR A 21 17.18 -46.78 -9.16
CA THR A 21 18.44 -46.49 -9.86
C THR A 21 18.35 -45.18 -10.63
N ALA A 22 19.22 -44.22 -10.31
CA ALA A 22 19.37 -42.96 -11.04
C ALA A 22 20.84 -42.63 -11.31
N ASN A 23 21.09 -41.81 -12.32
CA ASN A 23 22.44 -41.34 -12.70
C ASN A 23 23.04 -40.29 -11.74
N PHE A 24 22.39 -40.02 -10.61
CA PHE A 24 22.83 -39.11 -9.56
C PHE A 24 22.47 -39.71 -8.18
N LYS A 25 23.11 -39.22 -7.11
CA LYS A 25 22.83 -39.67 -5.73
C LYS A 25 21.45 -39.18 -5.28
N ILE A 26 20.46 -40.08 -5.26
CA ILE A 26 19.05 -39.81 -4.92
C ILE A 26 18.91 -39.28 -3.49
N GLU A 27 19.67 -39.83 -2.53
CA GLU A 27 19.69 -39.41 -1.12
C GLU A 27 19.94 -37.90 -0.97
N ASN A 28 20.90 -37.36 -1.73
CA ASN A 28 21.22 -35.93 -1.68
C ASN A 28 20.05 -35.08 -2.18
N VAL A 29 19.29 -35.56 -3.16
CA VAL A 29 18.16 -34.83 -3.72
C VAL A 29 16.96 -34.87 -2.78
N ILE A 30 16.67 -36.03 -2.17
CA ILE A 30 15.61 -36.16 -1.16
C ILE A 30 15.96 -35.32 0.08
N ASN A 31 17.20 -35.39 0.57
CA ASN A 31 17.63 -34.60 1.71
C ASN A 31 17.59 -33.10 1.43
N ASN A 32 17.99 -32.65 0.24
CA ASN A 32 17.87 -31.25 -0.15
C ASN A 32 16.40 -30.82 -0.33
N PHE A 33 15.54 -31.72 -0.80
CA PHE A 33 14.09 -31.47 -0.91
C PHE A 33 13.41 -31.40 0.45
N MET A 34 13.73 -32.32 1.37
CA MET A 34 13.26 -32.31 2.76
C MET A 34 13.77 -31.09 3.53
N LYS A 35 15.05 -30.72 3.35
CA LYS A 35 15.64 -29.51 3.95
C LYS A 35 15.02 -28.22 3.46
N ARG A 36 14.64 -28.11 2.17
CA ARG A 36 13.94 -26.94 1.63
C ARG A 36 12.49 -26.82 2.10
N ASN A 37 11.90 -27.92 2.56
CA ASN A 37 10.55 -27.97 3.13
C ASN A 37 10.55 -28.08 4.66
N SER A 38 11.70 -27.92 5.32
CA SER A 38 11.71 -27.94 6.78
C SER A 38 11.21 -26.60 7.31
N ILE A 39 10.57 -26.63 8.48
CA ILE A 39 10.17 -25.39 9.15
C ILE A 39 11.39 -24.49 9.43
N ASP A 40 12.55 -25.08 9.73
CA ASP A 40 13.79 -24.36 9.99
C ASP A 40 14.28 -23.57 8.78
N SER A 41 14.13 -24.08 7.55
CA SER A 41 14.50 -23.32 6.36
C SER A 41 13.59 -22.12 6.17
N ILE A 42 12.28 -22.31 6.33
CA ILE A 42 11.30 -21.22 6.25
C ILE A 42 11.61 -20.14 7.30
N ILE A 43 11.94 -20.54 8.54
CA ILE A 43 12.33 -19.62 9.60
C ILE A 43 13.59 -18.85 9.22
N MET A 44 14.63 -19.52 8.69
CA MET A 44 15.85 -18.86 8.25
C MET A 44 15.61 -17.89 7.09
N ASP A 45 14.77 -18.27 6.12
CA ASP A 45 14.41 -17.42 4.99
C ASP A 45 13.68 -16.15 5.47
N ILE A 46 12.82 -16.25 6.50
CA ILE A 46 12.18 -15.11 7.16
C ILE A 46 13.23 -14.22 7.86
N LEU A 47 14.13 -14.82 8.64
CA LEU A 47 15.16 -14.10 9.40
C LEU A 47 16.18 -13.39 8.49
N ASN A 48 16.46 -13.95 7.32
CA ASN A 48 17.30 -13.34 6.29
C ASN A 48 16.52 -12.28 5.48
N GLY A 49 15.19 -12.31 5.52
CA GLY A 49 14.31 -11.41 4.76
C GLY A 49 14.08 -11.84 3.32
N GLU A 50 14.36 -13.10 2.98
CA GLU A 50 14.02 -13.72 1.68
C GLU A 50 12.52 -13.94 1.56
N ILE A 51 11.85 -14.27 2.68
CA ILE A 51 10.39 -14.27 2.81
C ILE A 51 10.00 -13.04 3.65
N PRO A 52 9.67 -11.90 3.02
CA PRO A 52 9.22 -10.73 3.75
C PRO A 52 7.78 -10.91 4.27
N GLU A 53 7.42 -10.15 5.31
CA GLU A 53 6.13 -10.29 5.98
C GLU A 53 4.93 -10.01 5.05
N TYR A 54 5.06 -9.03 4.16
CA TYR A 54 4.06 -8.73 3.13
C TYR A 54 3.89 -9.84 2.06
N GLN A 55 4.79 -10.84 2.00
CA GLN A 55 4.69 -12.02 1.13
C GLN A 55 4.45 -13.31 1.92
N ARG A 56 3.83 -13.21 3.10
CA ARG A 56 3.50 -14.37 3.94
C ARG A 56 2.67 -15.45 3.24
N SER A 57 1.97 -15.12 2.14
CA SER A 57 1.23 -16.07 1.30
C SER A 57 2.11 -17.12 0.61
N VAL A 58 3.42 -16.86 0.44
CA VAL A 58 4.38 -17.82 -0.12
C VAL A 58 4.57 -19.04 0.79
N ILE A 59 4.36 -18.87 2.11
CA ILE A 59 4.49 -19.97 3.08
C ILE A 59 3.29 -20.92 2.92
N PRO A 60 3.53 -22.25 2.76
CA PRO A 60 2.44 -23.20 2.59
C PRO A 60 1.38 -23.12 3.71
N PRO A 61 0.07 -23.17 3.39
CA PRO A 61 -1.00 -23.01 4.38
C PRO A 61 -0.90 -23.94 5.60
N LEU A 62 -0.54 -25.22 5.40
CA LEU A 62 -0.40 -26.18 6.50
C LEU A 62 0.70 -25.77 7.48
N PHE A 63 1.82 -25.25 6.99
CA PHE A 63 2.89 -24.75 7.87
C PHE A 63 2.44 -23.53 8.66
N ARG A 64 1.67 -22.62 8.04
CA ARG A 64 1.13 -21.43 8.72
C ARG A 64 0.18 -21.80 9.86
N VAL A 65 -0.55 -22.92 9.74
CA VAL A 65 -1.45 -23.41 10.79
C VAL A 65 -0.67 -24.16 11.87
N HIS A 66 0.17 -25.14 11.49
CA HIS A 66 0.86 -26.01 12.44
C HIS A 66 2.00 -25.31 13.21
N TYR A 67 2.66 -24.32 12.59
CA TYR A 67 3.83 -23.61 13.14
C TYR A 67 3.60 -22.10 13.24
N ALA A 68 2.34 -21.69 13.48
CA ALA A 68 1.96 -20.28 13.52
C ALA A 68 2.81 -19.48 14.51
N ARG A 69 3.13 -20.06 15.67
CA ARG A 69 3.88 -19.42 16.74
C ARG A 69 5.32 -19.14 16.31
N GLU A 70 6.00 -20.13 15.77
CA GLU A 70 7.39 -20.07 15.33
C GLU A 70 7.54 -19.09 14.17
N ILE A 71 6.63 -19.14 13.18
CA ILE A 71 6.62 -18.21 12.05
C ILE A 71 6.39 -16.77 12.52
N ASN A 72 5.43 -16.56 13.44
CA ASN A 72 5.17 -15.22 13.99
C ASN A 72 6.37 -14.68 14.79
N GLU A 73 7.05 -15.53 15.56
CA GLU A 73 8.26 -15.09 16.25
C GLU A 73 9.43 -14.83 15.30
N ALA A 74 9.58 -15.61 14.23
CA ALA A 74 10.59 -15.35 13.22
C ALA A 74 10.42 -13.94 12.61
N PHE A 75 9.20 -13.56 12.22
CA PHE A 75 8.90 -12.21 11.74
C PHE A 75 9.16 -11.13 12.80
N ARG A 76 8.76 -11.37 14.05
CA ARG A 76 9.02 -10.43 15.14
C ARG A 76 10.51 -10.24 15.40
N CYS A 77 11.29 -11.32 15.42
CA CYS A 77 12.74 -11.29 15.57
C CYS A 77 13.39 -10.53 14.42
N ARG A 78 12.93 -10.76 13.17
CA ARG A 78 13.39 -10.00 12.00
C ARG A 78 13.17 -8.49 12.16
N VAL A 79 11.97 -8.08 12.59
CA VAL A 79 11.64 -6.66 12.83
C VAL A 79 12.55 -6.06 13.91
N GLN A 80 12.77 -6.77 15.01
CA GLN A 80 13.67 -6.33 16.09
C GLN A 80 15.10 -6.17 15.59
N ASN A 81 15.61 -7.16 14.87
CA ASN A 81 16.94 -7.12 14.26
C ASN A 81 17.08 -5.91 13.31
N LEU A 82 16.05 -5.60 12.51
CA LEU A 82 16.06 -4.40 11.64
C LEU A 82 16.11 -3.10 12.45
N GLN A 83 15.34 -3.00 13.54
CA GLN A 83 15.35 -1.82 14.41
C GLN A 83 16.71 -1.61 15.10
N GLU A 84 17.40 -2.70 15.45
CA GLU A 84 18.69 -2.64 16.12
C GLU A 84 19.85 -2.36 15.14
N THR A 85 19.82 -2.96 13.95
CA THR A 85 20.92 -2.92 12.98
C THR A 85 20.83 -1.76 12.00
N VAL A 86 19.63 -1.37 11.56
CA VAL A 86 19.44 -0.29 10.59
C VAL A 86 19.39 1.04 11.34
N LYS A 87 20.50 1.77 11.34
CA LYS A 87 20.59 3.07 12.03
C LYS A 87 20.06 4.23 11.20
N SER A 88 20.28 4.19 9.89
CA SER A 88 19.80 5.18 8.93
C SER A 88 19.20 4.50 7.71
N ARG A 89 18.35 5.22 6.99
CA ARG A 89 17.71 4.72 5.77
C ARG A 89 17.82 5.73 4.63
N LYS A 90 17.71 5.22 3.41
CA LYS A 90 17.63 6.04 2.20
C LYS A 90 16.23 5.90 1.62
N MET A 91 15.33 6.76 2.09
CA MET A 91 13.96 6.85 1.61
C MET A 91 13.81 8.07 0.69
N GLU A 92 13.25 7.86 -0.48
CA GLU A 92 12.72 8.91 -1.35
C GLU A 92 11.28 9.22 -0.91
N CYS A 93 10.92 10.50 -0.83
CA CYS A 93 9.55 10.92 -0.59
C CYS A 93 9.03 11.71 -1.79
N ILE A 94 7.87 11.30 -2.30
CA ILE A 94 7.13 11.95 -3.38
C ILE A 94 5.84 12.51 -2.79
N TYR A 95 5.64 13.82 -2.93
CA TYR A 95 4.42 14.50 -2.51
C TYR A 95 3.57 14.81 -3.73
N ILE A 96 2.37 14.25 -3.80
CA ILE A 96 1.43 14.41 -4.92
C ILE A 96 0.20 15.18 -4.44
N THR A 97 0.03 16.38 -4.96
CA THR A 97 -1.13 17.24 -4.72
C THR A 97 -1.95 17.46 -5.98
N GLY A 98 -3.21 17.85 -5.84
CA GLY A 98 -4.08 18.12 -6.98
C GLY A 98 -5.56 17.95 -6.68
N SER A 99 -6.39 18.37 -7.63
CA SER A 99 -7.85 18.27 -7.52
C SER A 99 -8.32 16.82 -7.31
N SER A 100 -9.52 16.67 -6.75
CA SER A 100 -10.17 15.37 -6.66
C SER A 100 -10.30 14.74 -8.05
N GLN A 101 -10.17 13.43 -8.13
CA GLN A 101 -10.25 12.66 -9.39
C GLN A 101 -9.19 13.00 -10.44
N ALA A 102 -8.06 13.64 -10.08
CA ALA A 102 -6.94 13.87 -11.00
C ALA A 102 -6.03 12.64 -11.21
N GLY A 103 -6.34 11.49 -10.57
CA GLY A 103 -5.56 10.25 -10.73
C GLY A 103 -4.32 10.15 -9.84
N LYS A 104 -4.22 10.93 -8.76
CA LYS A 104 -3.08 10.94 -7.81
C LYS A 104 -2.73 9.55 -7.29
N THR A 105 -3.72 8.83 -6.77
CA THR A 105 -3.55 7.47 -6.23
C THR A 105 -3.14 6.48 -7.32
N THR A 106 -3.71 6.62 -8.52
CA THR A 106 -3.35 5.80 -9.68
C THR A 106 -1.89 6.03 -10.10
N LEU A 107 -1.45 7.30 -10.11
CA LEU A 107 -0.05 7.64 -10.37
C LEU A 107 0.88 7.06 -9.30
N ALA A 108 0.51 7.17 -8.02
CA ALA A 108 1.30 6.63 -6.92
C ALA A 108 1.54 5.11 -7.08
N LYS A 109 0.49 4.34 -7.38
CA LYS A 109 0.59 2.89 -7.65
C LYS A 109 1.50 2.62 -8.84
N LYS A 110 1.28 3.31 -9.97
CA LYS A 110 2.08 3.15 -11.19
C LYS A 110 3.56 3.44 -10.94
N ILE A 111 3.90 4.47 -10.16
CA ILE A 111 5.30 4.77 -9.78
C ILE A 111 5.92 3.61 -8.99
N ALA A 112 5.19 3.04 -8.04
CA ALA A 112 5.67 1.92 -7.24
C ALA A 112 5.87 0.64 -8.08
N GLU A 113 4.91 0.35 -8.97
CA GLU A 113 4.95 -0.79 -9.90
C GLU A 113 6.12 -0.69 -10.89
N GLU A 114 6.31 0.46 -11.53
CA GLU A 114 7.41 0.70 -12.48
C GLU A 114 8.79 0.66 -11.81
N LYS A 115 8.86 0.99 -10.51
CA LYS A 115 10.07 0.82 -9.70
C LYS A 115 10.27 -0.62 -9.20
N GLY A 116 9.33 -1.53 -9.46
CA GLY A 116 9.37 -2.92 -8.98
C GLY A 116 9.30 -3.02 -7.45
N LEU A 117 8.63 -2.08 -6.79
CA LEU A 117 8.51 -2.03 -5.34
C LEU A 117 7.11 -2.50 -4.91
N PRO A 118 7.00 -3.65 -4.20
CA PRO A 118 5.80 -3.98 -3.47
C PRO A 118 5.41 -2.82 -2.55
N TYR A 119 4.13 -2.46 -2.55
CA TYR A 119 3.66 -1.26 -1.86
C TYR A 119 2.51 -1.58 -0.90
N TYR A 120 2.50 -0.85 0.21
CA TYR A 120 1.37 -0.75 1.12
C TYR A 120 0.62 0.55 0.86
N ILE A 121 -0.71 0.50 0.86
CA ILE A 121 -1.56 1.69 0.77
C ILE A 121 -2.22 1.86 2.13
N SER A 122 -2.07 3.04 2.73
CA SER A 122 -2.74 3.35 3.99
C SER A 122 -4.25 3.41 3.80
N SER A 123 -5.00 2.79 4.70
CA SER A 123 -6.44 2.99 4.81
C SER A 123 -6.76 4.32 5.50
N SER A 124 -7.88 4.93 5.12
CA SER A 124 -8.40 6.14 5.75
C SER A 124 -8.82 5.87 7.20
N GLY A 125 -8.21 6.53 8.17
CA GLY A 125 -8.54 6.37 9.60
C GLY A 125 -7.42 6.84 10.53
N THR A 126 -7.62 6.66 11.84
CA THR A 126 -6.66 7.08 12.89
C THR A 126 -5.41 6.20 13.00
N ASP A 127 -5.35 5.06 12.30
CA ASP A 127 -4.21 4.15 12.30
C ASP A 127 -3.80 3.78 10.86
N PHE A 128 -3.14 4.72 10.18
CA PHE A 128 -2.81 4.61 8.76
C PHE A 128 -1.76 3.53 8.43
N LEU A 129 -1.03 2.99 9.43
CA LEU A 129 -0.06 1.90 9.26
C LEU A 129 -0.47 0.58 9.93
N GLY A 130 -1.74 0.42 10.33
CA GLY A 130 -2.20 -0.76 11.08
C GLY A 130 -1.80 -2.10 10.43
N GLU A 131 -1.95 -2.21 9.11
CA GLU A 131 -1.68 -3.44 8.35
C GLU A 131 -0.31 -3.45 7.66
N TYR A 132 0.48 -2.38 7.79
CA TYR A 132 1.82 -2.31 7.19
C TYR A 132 2.72 -3.44 7.72
N ALA A 133 3.36 -4.15 6.80
CA ALA A 133 4.10 -5.40 6.97
C ALA A 133 5.51 -5.32 6.33
N LEU A 134 6.21 -4.20 6.55
CA LEU A 134 7.57 -3.94 6.05
C LEU A 134 7.69 -3.82 4.53
N GLU A 135 6.65 -3.38 3.83
CA GLU A 135 6.70 -3.10 2.39
C GLU A 135 7.77 -2.03 2.08
N PRO A 136 8.54 -2.19 0.99
CA PRO A 136 9.56 -1.21 0.62
C PRO A 136 8.98 0.10 0.06
N CYS A 137 7.70 0.12 -0.30
CA CYS A 137 6.97 1.33 -0.65
C CYS A 137 5.74 1.53 0.24
N VAL A 138 5.53 2.76 0.70
CA VAL A 138 4.34 3.17 1.46
C VAL A 138 3.65 4.30 0.69
N ILE A 139 2.37 4.12 0.41
CA ILE A 139 1.50 5.13 -0.19
C ILE A 139 0.55 5.60 0.90
N LEU A 140 0.74 6.84 1.38
CA LEU A 140 -0.19 7.53 2.24
C LEU A 140 -1.27 8.18 1.36
N ASP A 141 -2.37 7.46 1.17
CA ASP A 141 -3.45 7.84 0.25
C ASP A 141 -4.44 8.80 0.89
N ASP A 142 -4.84 9.84 0.14
CA ASP A 142 -5.74 10.92 0.55
C ASP A 142 -5.52 11.44 1.98
N ILE A 143 -4.26 11.73 2.34
CA ILE A 143 -3.94 12.16 3.70
C ILE A 143 -4.52 13.55 3.98
N ARG A 144 -5.22 13.66 5.12
CA ARG A 144 -5.81 14.91 5.61
C ARG A 144 -5.02 15.40 6.81
N PRO A 145 -4.86 16.73 7.00
CA PRO A 145 -4.18 17.27 8.18
C PRO A 145 -4.70 16.75 9.51
N SER A 146 -6.02 16.52 9.62
CA SER A 146 -6.65 15.98 10.82
C SER A 146 -6.36 14.49 11.10
N SER A 147 -5.79 13.77 10.13
CA SER A 147 -5.56 12.31 10.23
C SER A 147 -4.19 11.94 10.76
N ILE A 148 -3.25 12.89 10.85
CA ILE A 148 -1.88 12.63 11.29
C ILE A 148 -1.39 13.75 12.20
N ASN A 149 -0.67 13.39 13.26
CA ASN A 149 0.00 14.38 14.09
C ASN A 149 1.41 14.69 13.57
N LEU A 150 1.92 15.84 14.00
CA LEU A 150 3.22 16.34 13.60
C LEU A 150 4.38 15.35 13.88
N SER A 151 4.47 14.86 15.11
CA SER A 151 5.57 13.98 15.53
C SER A 151 5.65 12.69 14.69
N GLU A 152 4.50 12.13 14.31
CA GLU A 152 4.43 10.94 13.46
C GLU A 152 4.86 11.25 12.03
N LEU A 153 4.39 12.37 11.45
CA LEU A 153 4.76 12.80 10.11
C LEU A 153 6.27 13.04 9.99
N LEU A 154 6.89 13.68 10.98
CA LEU A 154 8.34 13.90 10.99
C LEU A 154 9.12 12.59 11.09
N LYS A 155 8.68 11.65 11.94
CA LYS A 155 9.30 10.31 12.04
C LYS A 155 9.15 9.50 10.76
N LEU A 156 7.99 9.60 10.09
CA LEU A 156 7.75 8.97 8.79
C LEU A 156 8.70 9.49 7.72
N LEU A 157 9.01 10.78 7.75
CA LEU A 157 9.83 11.48 6.76
C LEU A 157 11.32 11.52 7.11
N ASP A 158 11.73 11.10 8.31
CA ASP A 158 13.13 11.15 8.73
C ASP A 158 13.95 10.00 8.13
N ASN A 159 15.04 10.36 7.45
CA ASN A 159 16.03 9.41 6.91
C ASN A 159 17.16 9.10 7.89
N ASN A 160 17.38 9.98 8.88
CA ASN A 160 18.53 9.87 9.77
C ASN A 160 18.31 8.87 10.90
N THR A 161 17.05 8.70 11.32
CA THR A 161 16.68 7.83 12.43
C THR A 161 15.63 6.84 11.98
N VAL A 162 15.90 5.54 12.16
CA VAL A 162 14.87 4.50 12.05
C VAL A 162 14.06 4.48 13.35
N SER A 163 13.16 5.43 13.47
CA SER A 163 12.18 5.47 14.57
C SER A 163 10.96 4.63 14.23
N ALA A 164 10.44 3.90 15.20
CA ALA A 164 9.14 3.24 15.04
C ALA A 164 8.03 4.29 15.07
N VAL A 165 7.11 4.21 14.10
CA VAL A 165 5.94 5.11 14.02
C VAL A 165 4.79 4.51 14.81
N LYS A 166 4.02 5.35 15.49
CA LYS A 166 2.91 4.90 16.33
C LYS A 166 1.85 4.21 15.49
N SER A 167 1.27 3.14 16.04
CA SER A 167 0.11 2.44 15.48
C SER A 167 -0.67 1.82 16.65
N ARG A 168 -1.96 1.53 16.48
CA ARG A 168 -2.91 1.22 17.56
C ARG A 168 -2.50 0.03 18.43
N TYR A 169 -1.85 -0.97 17.83
CA TYR A 169 -1.50 -2.23 18.50
C TYR A 169 0.00 -2.39 18.75
N LYS A 170 0.83 -1.93 17.82
CA LYS A 170 2.30 -2.01 17.91
C LYS A 170 2.92 -1.00 16.99
N ASN A 171 3.89 -0.24 17.48
CA ASN A 171 4.64 0.70 16.65
C ASN A 171 5.28 -0.01 15.45
N LYS A 172 5.22 0.63 14.29
CA LYS A 172 5.64 0.07 13.00
C LYS A 172 7.05 0.52 12.63
N CYS A 173 7.89 -0.44 12.28
CA CYS A 173 9.27 -0.20 11.88
C CYS A 173 9.33 0.17 10.40
N LEU A 174 9.88 1.32 10.03
CA LEU A 174 10.00 1.73 8.63
C LEU A 174 11.41 1.49 8.03
N ALA A 175 12.19 0.59 8.64
CA ALA A 175 13.56 0.31 8.22
C ALA A 175 13.68 -0.12 6.75
N ASN A 176 12.66 -0.83 6.23
CA ASN A 176 12.67 -1.32 4.85
C ASN A 176 12.06 -0.33 3.84
N CYS A 177 11.47 0.78 4.30
CA CYS A 177 10.81 1.74 3.42
C CYS A 177 11.85 2.55 2.63
N LYS A 178 11.81 2.38 1.30
CA LYS A 178 12.69 3.05 0.31
C LYS A 178 11.95 4.16 -0.43
N LEU A 179 10.63 4.07 -0.52
CA LEU A 179 9.79 5.03 -1.22
C LEU A 179 8.53 5.33 -0.40
N LEU A 180 8.36 6.58 0.00
CA LEU A 180 7.13 7.10 0.57
C LEU A 180 6.44 7.97 -0.47
N ILE A 181 5.17 7.71 -0.75
CA ILE A 181 4.34 8.56 -1.61
C ILE A 181 3.21 9.10 -0.77
N ILE A 182 3.11 10.42 -0.68
CA ILE A 182 2.01 11.11 -0.01
C ILE A 182 1.10 11.64 -1.08
N THR A 183 -0.20 11.36 -1.00
CA THR A 183 -1.20 11.97 -1.87
C THR A 183 -2.20 12.77 -1.04
N THR A 184 -2.55 13.96 -1.49
CA THR A 184 -3.54 14.81 -0.83
C THR A 184 -4.14 15.82 -1.82
N VAL A 185 -5.20 16.52 -1.41
CA VAL A 185 -5.80 17.61 -2.19
C VAL A 185 -5.19 18.97 -1.88
N LEU A 186 -4.45 19.10 -0.78
CA LEU A 186 -3.84 20.34 -0.33
C LEU A 186 -2.44 20.48 -0.93
N ASP A 187 -2.02 21.69 -1.28
CA ASP A 187 -0.62 21.93 -1.59
C ASP A 187 0.24 21.77 -0.32
N ILE A 188 1.54 21.61 -0.51
CA ILE A 188 2.48 21.30 0.57
C ILE A 188 2.53 22.37 1.67
N GLU A 189 2.30 23.65 1.34
CA GLU A 189 2.33 24.75 2.30
C GLU A 189 1.03 24.79 3.10
N THR A 190 -0.12 24.71 2.43
CA THR A 190 -1.42 24.63 3.10
C THR A 190 -1.50 23.39 3.99
N PHE A 191 -1.03 22.24 3.51
CA PHE A 191 -0.98 21.02 4.30
C PHE A 191 -0.09 21.20 5.53
N TYR A 192 1.09 21.81 5.36
CA TYR A 192 1.99 22.13 6.47
C TYR A 192 1.31 23.04 7.49
N HIS A 193 0.76 24.18 7.09
CA HIS A 193 0.13 25.10 8.04
C HIS A 193 -1.05 24.48 8.79
N ASN A 194 -1.81 23.58 8.16
CA ASN A 194 -2.92 22.89 8.81
C ASN A 194 -2.48 21.79 9.78
N VAL A 195 -1.30 21.18 9.59
CA VAL A 195 -0.75 20.16 10.51
C VAL A 195 0.09 20.81 11.62
N PHE A 196 0.74 21.95 11.34
CA PHE A 196 1.74 22.59 12.20
C PHE A 196 1.22 23.90 12.82
N SER A 197 -0.09 24.12 12.91
CA SER A 197 -0.68 25.39 13.36
C SER A 197 -0.27 25.81 14.78
N GLU A 198 0.23 24.88 15.59
CA GLU A 198 0.63 25.09 16.99
C GLU A 198 2.15 24.97 17.23
N GLU A 199 2.99 24.74 16.21
CA GLU A 199 4.43 24.51 16.37
C GLU A 199 5.34 25.35 15.46
N ASP A 200 6.47 25.82 16.00
CA ASP A 200 7.49 26.66 15.33
C ASP A 200 8.53 25.84 14.53
N GLU A 201 8.14 24.71 13.95
CA GLU A 201 9.04 23.97 13.05
C GLU A 201 9.24 24.80 11.76
N PRO A 202 10.45 24.86 11.18
CA PRO A 202 10.65 25.49 9.88
C PRO A 202 10.12 24.63 8.72
N MET A 203 9.21 25.18 7.92
CA MET A 203 8.63 24.54 6.72
C MET A 203 9.68 23.95 5.76
N ILE A 204 10.86 24.58 5.69
CA ILE A 204 12.01 24.11 4.89
C ILE A 204 12.40 22.68 5.26
N GLN A 205 12.31 22.30 6.54
CA GLN A 205 12.65 20.94 6.96
C GLN A 205 11.68 19.91 6.38
N PHE A 206 10.39 20.23 6.33
CA PHE A 206 9.37 19.38 5.74
C PHE A 206 9.53 19.28 4.21
N LYS A 207 9.67 20.43 3.52
CA LYS A 207 9.88 20.48 2.07
C LYS A 207 11.11 19.70 1.63
N ARG A 208 12.25 19.84 2.32
CA ARG A 208 13.47 19.08 2.01
C ARG A 208 13.29 17.56 2.12
N ARG A 209 12.45 17.08 3.06
CA ARG A 209 12.17 15.65 3.21
C ARG A 209 11.30 15.13 2.07
N CYS A 210 10.46 15.97 1.46
CA CYS A 210 9.67 15.68 0.27
C CYS A 210 10.48 16.00 -1.00
N GLY A 211 11.45 15.15 -1.37
CA GLY A 211 12.40 15.45 -2.45
C GLY A 211 11.80 15.69 -3.84
N THR A 212 10.60 15.18 -4.11
CA THR A 212 9.88 15.37 -5.38
C THR A 212 8.45 15.83 -5.07
N HIS A 213 8.01 16.90 -5.73
CA HIS A 213 6.67 17.47 -5.60
C HIS A 213 5.94 17.41 -6.95
N LEU A 214 4.74 16.83 -6.96
CA LEU A 214 3.89 16.72 -8.13
C LEU A 214 2.58 17.44 -7.85
N ARG A 215 2.19 18.32 -8.77
CA ARG A 215 0.87 18.96 -8.77
C ARG A 215 0.10 18.50 -9.99
N MET A 216 -1.12 18.02 -9.79
CA MET A 216 -1.90 17.38 -10.84
C MET A 216 -3.28 18.01 -10.99
N ASN A 217 -3.74 18.13 -12.22
CA ASN A 217 -5.15 18.33 -12.55
C ASN A 217 -5.57 17.23 -13.55
N LYS A 218 -6.78 17.30 -14.12
CA LYS A 218 -7.28 16.27 -15.04
C LYS A 218 -6.47 16.15 -16.35
N GLU A 219 -5.74 17.19 -16.74
CA GLU A 219 -5.11 17.31 -18.06
C GLU A 219 -3.57 17.31 -18.01
N ARG A 220 -2.99 17.71 -16.86
CA ARG A 220 -1.57 18.02 -16.69
C ARG A 220 -1.01 17.56 -15.36
N ILE A 221 0.28 17.25 -15.38
CA ILE A 221 1.12 16.92 -14.23
C ILE A 221 2.30 17.88 -14.24
N TYR A 222 2.48 18.62 -13.16
CA TYR A 222 3.59 19.54 -12.95
C TYR A 222 4.55 18.91 -11.94
N ILE A 223 5.81 18.79 -12.29
CA ILE A 223 6.83 18.11 -11.46
C ILE A 223 7.94 19.08 -11.12
N SER A 224 8.26 19.19 -9.83
CA SER A 224 9.42 19.91 -9.32
C SER A 224 10.21 19.06 -8.33
N ARG A 225 11.49 19.39 -8.14
CA ARG A 225 12.38 18.68 -7.21
C ARG A 225 13.03 19.65 -6.25
N TRP A 226 13.34 19.18 -5.05
CA TRP A 226 14.00 19.98 -4.05
C TRP A 226 15.45 20.31 -4.45
N ASP A 227 15.79 21.59 -4.53
CA ASP A 227 17.16 22.09 -4.72
C ASP A 227 17.77 22.45 -3.36
N SER A 228 18.75 21.65 -2.93
CA SER A 228 19.42 21.84 -1.64
C SER A 228 20.27 23.12 -1.56
N LEU A 229 20.75 23.65 -2.68
CA LEU A 229 21.56 24.87 -2.71
C LEU A 229 20.68 26.10 -2.53
N LYS A 230 19.56 26.16 -3.26
CA LYS A 230 18.60 27.28 -3.20
C LYS A 230 17.61 27.18 -2.03
N LYS A 231 17.47 25.98 -1.44
CA LYS A 231 16.48 25.67 -0.39
C LYS A 231 15.04 25.91 -0.83
N GLU A 232 14.74 25.58 -2.08
CA GLU A 232 13.42 25.69 -2.69
C GLU A 232 13.22 24.56 -3.71
N TYR A 233 11.98 24.39 -4.17
CA TYR A 233 11.71 23.50 -5.31
C TYR A 233 12.15 24.20 -6.61
N THR A 234 12.65 23.41 -7.56
CA THR A 234 12.92 23.89 -8.92
C THR A 234 11.63 24.39 -9.59
N GLU A 235 11.77 25.10 -10.71
CA GLU A 235 10.62 25.36 -11.57
C GLU A 235 9.94 24.06 -12.02
N GLU A 236 8.63 24.13 -12.15
CA GLU A 236 7.80 23.00 -12.53
C GLU A 236 8.00 22.67 -14.01
N THR A 237 8.23 21.39 -14.31
CA THR A 237 8.15 20.86 -15.68
C THR A 237 6.78 20.23 -15.89
N GLU A 238 6.12 20.59 -17.00
CA GLU A 238 4.76 20.16 -17.33
C GLU A 238 4.74 18.90 -18.21
N TYR A 239 3.84 17.99 -17.91
CA TYR A 239 3.56 16.75 -18.64
C TYR A 239 2.06 16.57 -18.83
N LEU A 240 1.66 15.80 -19.85
CA LEU A 240 0.26 15.40 -20.04
C LEU A 240 -0.18 14.43 -18.94
N ASN A 241 -1.42 14.57 -18.47
CA ASN A 241 -2.05 13.56 -17.61
C ASN A 241 -2.89 12.59 -18.44
N ASP A 242 -2.27 11.52 -18.91
CA ASP A 242 -2.91 10.42 -19.67
C ASP A 242 -3.27 9.21 -18.77
N ILE A 243 -3.12 9.37 -17.46
CA ILE A 243 -3.23 8.28 -16.48
C ILE A 243 -4.67 7.77 -16.40
N LEU A 244 -5.63 8.68 -16.57
CA LEU A 244 -7.06 8.39 -16.44
C LEU A 244 -7.72 7.96 -17.75
N ASP A 245 -7.05 8.11 -18.89
CA ASP A 245 -7.62 7.82 -20.21
C ASP A 245 -8.10 6.36 -20.35
N ARG A 246 -7.47 5.45 -19.61
CA ARG A 246 -7.87 4.02 -19.57
C ARG A 246 -9.08 3.74 -18.69
N TYR A 247 -9.40 4.64 -17.76
CA TYR A 247 -10.43 4.47 -16.73
C TYR A 247 -11.64 5.37 -16.93
N MET A 248 -11.51 6.43 -17.73
CA MET A 248 -12.63 7.32 -18.02
C MET A 248 -13.60 6.65 -19.00
N PRO A 249 -14.93 6.75 -18.74
CA PRO A 249 -15.93 6.35 -19.71
C PRO A 249 -15.69 7.12 -21.01
N LYS A 250 -15.73 6.41 -22.13
CA LYS A 250 -15.55 7.01 -23.47
C LYS A 250 -16.83 7.61 -24.02
N GLU A 251 -17.96 7.25 -23.42
CA GLU A 251 -19.30 7.64 -23.83
C GLU A 251 -20.08 8.08 -22.59
N ASP A 252 -20.92 9.10 -22.76
CA ASP A 252 -21.84 9.54 -21.72
C ASP A 252 -22.94 8.49 -21.52
N GLN A 253 -23.39 8.31 -20.27
CA GLN A 253 -24.54 7.45 -20.00
C GLN A 253 -25.81 8.09 -20.54
N THR A 254 -26.59 7.31 -21.29
CA THR A 254 -27.88 7.75 -21.80
C THR A 254 -29.00 7.48 -20.77
N GLU A 255 -30.15 8.13 -20.95
CA GLU A 255 -31.35 7.84 -20.14
C GLU A 255 -31.72 6.35 -20.22
N GLN A 256 -31.53 5.72 -21.39
CA GLN A 256 -31.80 4.30 -21.58
C GLN A 256 -30.85 3.40 -20.78
N ASP A 257 -29.57 3.77 -20.66
CA ASP A 257 -28.61 3.01 -19.85
C ASP A 257 -29.01 3.02 -18.36
N VAL A 258 -29.50 4.17 -17.88
CA VAL A 258 -30.03 4.30 -16.50
C VAL A 258 -31.27 3.42 -16.32
N ILE A 259 -32.22 3.47 -17.26
CA ILE A 259 -33.43 2.62 -17.22
C ILE A 259 -33.06 1.14 -17.19
N ASN A 260 -32.13 0.72 -18.03
CA ASN A 260 -31.67 -0.67 -18.10
C ASN A 260 -31.03 -1.10 -16.77
N TYR A 261 -30.12 -0.30 -16.22
CA TYR A 261 -29.47 -0.57 -14.93
C TYR A 261 -30.48 -0.66 -13.78
N VAL A 262 -31.44 0.27 -13.71
CA VAL A 262 -32.49 0.27 -12.69
C VAL A 262 -33.39 -0.95 -12.84
N SER A 263 -33.74 -1.34 -14.07
CA SER A 263 -34.56 -2.53 -14.30
C SER A 263 -33.87 -3.83 -13.86
N GLU A 264 -32.54 -3.89 -13.98
CA GLU A 264 -31.74 -5.05 -13.58
C GLU A 264 -31.49 -5.09 -12.07
N THR A 265 -31.12 -3.94 -11.48
CA THR A 265 -30.68 -3.88 -10.07
C THR A 265 -31.79 -3.54 -9.08
N MET A 266 -32.82 -2.82 -9.54
CA MET A 266 -33.94 -2.32 -8.74
C MET A 266 -35.29 -2.49 -9.46
N PRO A 267 -35.67 -3.73 -9.85
CA PRO A 267 -36.85 -4.00 -10.68
C PRO A 267 -38.19 -3.60 -10.03
N PHE A 268 -38.19 -3.30 -8.73
CA PHE A 268 -39.35 -2.83 -7.97
C PHE A 268 -39.64 -1.33 -8.17
N LEU A 269 -38.69 -0.56 -8.71
CA LEU A 269 -38.91 0.84 -9.05
C LEU A 269 -39.67 0.96 -10.36
N LYS A 270 -40.71 1.81 -10.37
CA LYS A 270 -41.44 2.18 -11.58
C LYS A 270 -40.97 3.53 -12.05
N GLN A 271 -40.72 3.64 -13.36
CA GLN A 271 -40.48 4.94 -13.98
C GLN A 271 -41.78 5.75 -13.94
N ALA A 272 -41.69 7.00 -13.50
CA ALA A 272 -42.82 7.92 -13.48
C ALA A 272 -43.22 8.30 -14.90
N ASP A 273 -44.52 8.34 -15.17
CA ASP A 273 -45.06 8.83 -16.44
C ASP A 273 -44.82 10.35 -16.55
N GLU A 274 -44.85 10.92 -17.77
CA GLU A 274 -44.60 12.37 -17.97
C GLU A 274 -45.54 13.25 -17.13
N SER A 275 -46.78 12.81 -16.91
CA SER A 275 -47.75 13.51 -16.06
C SER A 275 -47.45 13.45 -14.56
N GLU A 276 -46.58 12.52 -14.14
CA GLU A 276 -46.19 12.29 -12.74
C GLU A 276 -44.80 12.85 -12.42
N LYS A 277 -44.03 13.25 -13.45
CA LYS A 277 -42.71 13.87 -13.28
C LYS A 277 -42.86 15.20 -12.54
N MET A 278 -42.48 15.22 -11.28
CA MET A 278 -42.28 16.45 -10.54
C MET A 278 -40.97 17.11 -11.03
N HIS A 279 -41.06 18.32 -11.57
CA HIS A 279 -39.90 19.07 -12.06
C HIS A 279 -39.07 19.60 -10.88
N GLY A 280 -38.16 18.77 -10.38
CA GLY A 280 -37.22 19.13 -9.33
C GLY A 280 -37.50 18.40 -8.01
N PHE A 281 -36.44 18.25 -7.23
CA PHE A 281 -36.50 17.76 -5.86
C PHE A 281 -36.84 18.94 -4.96
N GLU A 282 -38.01 18.94 -4.31
CA GLU A 282 -38.31 19.91 -3.26
C GLU A 282 -37.44 19.58 -2.04
N ILE A 283 -36.48 20.45 -1.73
CA ILE A 283 -35.74 20.38 -0.48
C ILE A 283 -36.73 20.80 0.61
N ILE A 284 -37.20 19.84 1.39
CA ILE A 284 -38.02 20.11 2.57
C ILE A 284 -37.10 20.73 3.63
N ASP A 285 -37.08 22.06 3.71
CA ASP A 285 -36.59 22.75 4.90
C ASP A 285 -37.65 22.57 6.00
N ASP A 286 -37.24 21.96 7.11
CA ASP A 286 -38.03 21.62 8.31
C ASP A 286 -39.07 20.50 8.20
N LEU A 287 -38.68 19.33 8.72
CA LEU A 287 -39.59 18.47 9.46
C LEU A 287 -39.30 18.66 10.94
N GLU A 288 -40.24 19.29 11.65
CA GLU A 288 -40.48 18.96 13.06
C GLU A 288 -40.43 17.43 13.17
N SER A 289 -39.46 16.92 13.94
CA SER A 289 -39.25 15.48 14.10
C SER A 289 -40.59 14.79 14.43
N PRO A 290 -41.08 13.88 13.59
CA PRO A 290 -42.29 13.10 13.90
C PRO A 290 -42.01 12.05 14.98
N PHE A 291 -40.77 11.97 15.48
CA PHE A 291 -40.38 11.14 16.62
C PHE A 291 -40.04 12.07 17.80
N LYS A 292 -41.03 12.29 18.68
CA LYS A 292 -40.81 12.59 20.09
C LYS A 292 -40.87 11.31 20.89
#